data_AF-A0A7W4W2X5-F1
#
_entry.id   AF-A0A7W4W2X5-F1
#
_cell.length_a   1.000
_cell.length_b   1.000
_cell.length_c   1.000
_cell.angle_alpha   90.00
_cell.angle_beta   90.00
_cell.angle_gamma   90.00
#
_symmetry.space_group_name_H-M   'P 1'
#
loop_
_entity.id
_entity.type
_entity.pdbx_description
1 polymer ?
#
loop_
_entity_poly.entity_id
_entity_poly.type
_entity_poly.pdbx_seq_one_letter_code
_entity_poly.pdbx_strand_id
1 'polypeptide(L)'
;MENSLDVMSAAAKDIWVDDGKGKRLANMHQSVMDGTYQIQDPSLRRLAETRLELEKQNREIQRQVQAYNAEQKRKQQAQRREMAQRQAEYRAQQQAYQQRQQEVAQARANEQRRLAEARQRAEQERRAQLAREAAERDRLAEEERERQIAERKRIAAERAAAAMRPKPQTGRIRQGRMHVVDKADCDCKGTLTKRNLKVGSCEVASLTVAYDVTHFLGEPLVKGDYKWQAPAGGAKDCLPSSLSLWLKIQNREAFGYVEINPVVPRAGSVSYSGTADSPNWDSFICGYEGDDETQCFDKETAKTLYKKGRISDFELSHR
;
A
#
# COMPACT_ATOMS: atom_id res chain seq x y z
N MET A 1 18.71 -85.87 -49.82
CA MET A 1 19.73 -86.59 -50.61
C MET A 1 20.12 -87.81 -49.81
N GLU A 2 19.66 -88.95 -50.30
CA GLU A 2 19.71 -90.26 -49.66
C GLU A 2 21.13 -90.80 -49.55
N ASN A 3 21.32 -91.54 -48.45
CA ASN A 3 22.41 -92.42 -48.07
C ASN A 3 23.35 -92.88 -49.19
N SER A 4 24.58 -92.37 -49.19
CA SER A 4 25.75 -93.05 -49.79
C SER A 4 26.28 -94.20 -48.91
N LEU A 5 25.53 -94.59 -47.87
CA LEU A 5 25.85 -95.71 -46.97
C LEU A 5 25.64 -97.08 -47.63
N ASP A 6 24.95 -97.18 -48.77
CA ASP A 6 24.66 -98.46 -49.42
C ASP A 6 25.74 -98.96 -50.40
N VAL A 7 26.66 -98.10 -50.88
CA VAL A 7 27.63 -98.50 -51.93
C VAL A 7 28.87 -99.20 -51.35
N MET A 8 29.04 -99.24 -50.02
CA MET A 8 30.15 -99.94 -49.37
C MET A 8 29.82 -101.37 -48.91
N SER A 9 28.64 -101.88 -49.25
CA SER A 9 28.25 -103.28 -48.97
C SER A 9 28.83 -104.29 -49.99
N ALA A 10 29.38 -103.82 -51.12
CA ALA A 10 29.68 -104.68 -52.27
C ALA A 10 31.17 -105.00 -52.54
N ALA A 11 32.13 -104.47 -51.76
CA ALA A 11 33.56 -104.69 -52.03
C ALA A 11 34.39 -105.12 -50.80
N ALA A 12 33.76 -105.80 -49.85
CA ALA A 12 34.46 -106.46 -48.73
C ALA A 12 34.14 -107.97 -48.75
N LYS A 13 34.67 -108.68 -49.75
CA LYS A 13 34.62 -110.15 -49.82
C LYS A 13 35.60 -110.83 -48.83
N ASP A 14 36.02 -110.12 -47.78
CA ASP A 14 37.00 -110.62 -46.81
C ASP A 14 36.74 -110.16 -45.36
N ILE A 15 35.49 -109.84 -45.03
CA ILE A 15 35.07 -109.61 -43.64
C ILE A 15 33.95 -110.57 -43.29
N TRP A 16 34.25 -111.87 -43.33
CA TRP A 16 33.45 -112.93 -42.72
C TRP A 16 34.32 -113.66 -41.70
N VAL A 17 34.28 -113.18 -40.45
CA VAL A 17 34.45 -114.03 -39.27
C VAL A 17 33.42 -113.57 -38.23
N ASP A 18 32.45 -114.47 -38.05
CA ASP A 18 31.36 -114.67 -37.09
C ASP A 18 30.98 -113.59 -36.05
N ASP A 19 29.67 -113.56 -35.80
CA ASP A 19 28.93 -112.88 -34.72
C ASP A 19 28.68 -111.37 -34.82
N GLY A 20 27.89 -110.98 -35.83
CA GLY A 20 26.52 -110.49 -35.62
C GLY A 20 26.22 -109.37 -34.61
N LYS A 21 27.16 -108.53 -34.19
CA LYS A 21 26.90 -107.42 -33.26
C LYS A 21 27.35 -106.08 -33.83
N GLY A 22 26.40 -105.17 -34.06
CA GLY A 22 26.53 -103.82 -34.60
C GLY A 22 27.41 -102.82 -33.83
N LYS A 23 28.32 -103.30 -32.96
CA LYS A 23 29.35 -102.49 -32.28
C LYS A 23 30.61 -102.30 -33.13
N ARG A 24 30.79 -103.06 -34.22
CA ARG A 24 31.99 -102.98 -35.07
C ARG A 24 32.05 -101.74 -35.95
N LEU A 25 30.93 -101.20 -36.44
CA LEU A 25 30.92 -99.99 -37.30
C LEU A 25 31.30 -98.72 -36.54
N ALA A 26 30.80 -98.55 -35.30
CA ALA A 26 31.19 -97.44 -34.44
C ALA A 26 32.68 -97.55 -34.05
N ASN A 27 33.14 -98.73 -33.65
CA ASN A 27 34.54 -98.97 -33.31
C ASN A 27 35.47 -98.85 -34.52
N MET A 28 35.02 -99.24 -35.73
CA MET A 28 35.75 -99.08 -36.99
C MET A 28 35.82 -97.61 -37.42
N HIS A 29 34.73 -96.87 -37.28
CA HIS A 29 34.70 -95.42 -37.52
C HIS A 29 35.63 -94.69 -36.53
N GLN A 30 35.67 -95.15 -35.28
CA GLN A 30 36.56 -94.64 -34.24
C GLN A 30 38.03 -95.01 -34.52
N SER A 31 38.34 -96.24 -34.95
CA SER A 31 39.71 -96.63 -35.33
C SER A 31 40.21 -95.98 -36.63
N VAL A 32 39.31 -95.67 -37.56
CA VAL A 32 39.64 -94.87 -38.77
C VAL A 32 39.89 -93.40 -38.40
N MET A 33 39.15 -92.85 -37.43
CA MET A 33 39.39 -91.51 -36.87
C MET A 33 40.68 -91.43 -36.05
N ASP A 34 41.03 -92.50 -35.33
CA ASP A 34 42.23 -92.62 -34.50
C ASP A 34 43.48 -93.05 -35.30
N GLY A 35 43.37 -93.22 -36.62
CA GLY A 35 44.49 -93.48 -37.54
C GLY A 35 45.10 -94.89 -37.45
N THR A 36 44.41 -95.85 -36.83
CA THR A 36 44.94 -97.20 -36.54
C THR A 36 44.55 -98.27 -37.57
N TYR A 37 43.89 -97.90 -38.67
CA TYR A 37 43.37 -98.83 -39.69
C TYR A 37 44.14 -98.72 -41.02
N GLN A 38 44.75 -99.81 -41.50
CA GLN A 38 45.42 -99.87 -42.82
C GLN A 38 44.48 -100.47 -43.88
N ILE A 39 43.90 -99.62 -44.73
CA ILE A 39 43.14 -100.04 -45.91
C ILE A 39 44.13 -100.40 -47.03
N GLN A 40 44.16 -101.66 -47.44
CA GLN A 40 45.09 -102.17 -48.47
C GLN A 40 44.69 -101.78 -49.91
N ASP A 41 43.40 -101.50 -50.16
CA ASP A 41 42.89 -101.04 -51.46
C ASP A 41 43.07 -99.51 -51.65
N PRO A 42 43.81 -99.06 -52.68
CA PRO A 42 44.11 -97.63 -52.88
C PRO A 42 42.89 -96.74 -53.15
N SER A 43 41.85 -97.30 -53.80
CA SER A 43 40.62 -96.59 -54.17
C SER A 43 39.75 -96.36 -52.94
N LEU A 44 39.57 -97.38 -52.11
CA LEU A 44 38.79 -97.28 -50.87
C LEU A 44 39.47 -96.37 -49.83
N ARG A 45 40.81 -96.36 -49.80
CA ARG A 45 41.58 -95.46 -48.95
C ARG A 45 41.34 -93.99 -49.26
N ARG A 46 41.40 -93.60 -50.55
CA ARG A 46 41.14 -92.20 -50.97
C ARG A 46 39.71 -91.77 -50.63
N LEU A 47 38.73 -92.67 -50.77
CA LEU A 47 37.34 -92.38 -50.45
C LEU A 47 37.12 -92.20 -48.94
N ALA A 48 37.77 -93.02 -48.11
CA ALA A 48 37.75 -92.88 -46.65
C ALA A 48 38.42 -91.58 -46.17
N GLU A 49 39.60 -91.24 -46.72
CA GLU A 49 40.31 -89.98 -46.44
C GLU A 49 39.48 -88.75 -46.84
N THR A 50 38.85 -88.79 -48.02
CA THR A 50 37.96 -87.71 -48.50
C THR A 50 36.73 -87.53 -47.61
N ARG A 51 36.12 -88.63 -47.16
CA ARG A 51 34.98 -88.57 -46.23
C ARG A 51 35.38 -87.99 -44.88
N LEU A 52 36.54 -88.40 -44.35
CA LEU A 52 37.07 -87.86 -43.10
C LEU A 52 37.28 -86.34 -43.20
N GLU A 53 37.81 -85.88 -44.33
CA GLU A 53 38.01 -84.46 -44.62
C GLU A 53 36.67 -83.69 -44.68
N LEU A 54 35.67 -84.23 -45.38
CA LEU A 54 34.33 -83.64 -45.44
C LEU A 54 33.63 -83.60 -44.07
N GLU A 55 33.80 -84.63 -43.23
CA GLU A 55 33.26 -84.64 -41.87
C GLU A 55 33.95 -83.61 -40.97
N LYS A 56 35.28 -83.43 -41.11
CA LYS A 56 36.02 -82.35 -40.43
C LYS A 56 35.50 -80.98 -40.87
N GLN A 57 35.38 -80.74 -42.18
CA GLN A 57 34.85 -79.49 -42.73
C GLN A 57 33.41 -79.23 -42.26
N ASN A 58 32.53 -80.24 -42.26
CA ASN A 58 31.16 -80.10 -41.76
C ASN A 58 31.11 -79.74 -40.27
N ARG A 59 31.96 -80.35 -39.44
CA ARG A 59 32.05 -80.00 -38.01
C ARG A 59 32.56 -78.56 -37.82
N GLU A 60 33.53 -78.14 -38.63
CA GLU A 60 34.05 -76.79 -38.58
C GLU A 60 32.99 -75.76 -38.99
N ILE A 61 32.27 -75.99 -40.09
CA ILE A 61 31.14 -75.16 -40.52
C ILE A 61 30.07 -75.09 -39.43
N GLN A 62 29.70 -76.21 -38.82
CA GLN A 62 28.72 -76.22 -37.72
C GLN A 62 29.20 -75.38 -36.52
N ARG A 63 30.48 -75.47 -36.14
CA ARG A 63 31.06 -74.63 -35.08
C ARG A 63 31.03 -73.14 -35.45
N GLN A 64 31.36 -72.79 -36.70
CA GLN A 64 31.32 -71.41 -37.18
C GLN A 64 29.89 -70.84 -37.14
N VAL A 65 28.89 -71.60 -37.59
CA VAL A 65 27.48 -71.18 -37.54
C VAL A 65 26.99 -71.01 -36.10
N GLN A 66 27.36 -71.93 -35.19
CA GLN A 66 27.01 -71.81 -33.78
C GLN A 66 27.67 -70.60 -33.13
N ALA A 67 28.96 -70.36 -33.41
CA ALA A 67 29.68 -69.20 -32.92
C ALA A 67 29.06 -67.89 -33.42
N TYR A 68 28.74 -67.81 -34.71
CA TYR A 68 28.07 -66.68 -35.33
C TYR A 68 26.70 -66.40 -34.69
N ASN A 69 25.87 -67.42 -34.53
CA ASN A 69 24.56 -67.29 -33.90
C ASN A 69 24.65 -66.86 -32.42
N ALA A 70 25.65 -67.37 -31.70
CA ALA A 70 25.92 -66.96 -30.32
C ALA A 70 26.36 -65.49 -30.25
N GLU A 71 27.21 -65.04 -31.18
CA GLU A 71 27.65 -63.65 -31.27
C GLU A 71 26.47 -62.71 -31.60
N GLN A 72 25.60 -63.09 -32.54
CA GLN A 72 24.40 -62.31 -32.88
C GLN A 72 23.46 -62.18 -31.68
N LYS A 73 23.25 -63.25 -30.91
CA LYS A 73 22.47 -63.19 -29.66
C LYS A 73 23.10 -62.26 -28.63
N ARG A 74 24.43 -62.29 -28.48
CA ARG A 74 25.15 -61.37 -27.57
C ARG A 74 24.99 -59.92 -28.00
N LYS A 75 25.12 -59.61 -29.30
CA LYS A 75 24.91 -58.26 -29.84
C LYS A 75 23.48 -57.77 -29.62
N GLN A 76 22.48 -58.60 -29.89
CA GLN A 76 21.07 -58.24 -29.62
C GLN A 76 20.80 -58.02 -28.13
N GLN A 77 21.34 -58.86 -27.25
CA GLN A 77 21.20 -58.67 -25.81
C GLN A 77 21.89 -57.40 -25.30
N ALA A 78 23.09 -57.09 -25.82
CA ALA A 78 23.80 -55.86 -25.51
C ALA A 78 22.99 -54.63 -25.94
N GLN A 79 22.48 -54.61 -27.18
CA GLN A 79 21.61 -53.53 -27.69
C GLN A 79 20.34 -53.37 -26.85
N ARG A 80 19.68 -54.47 -26.45
CA ARG A 80 18.50 -54.41 -25.58
C ARG A 80 18.83 -53.82 -24.21
N ARG A 81 19.97 -54.16 -23.63
CA ARG A 81 20.43 -53.59 -22.35
C ARG A 81 20.74 -52.11 -22.48
N GLU A 82 21.43 -51.70 -23.53
CA GLU A 82 21.74 -50.29 -23.78
C GLU A 82 20.46 -49.46 -23.98
N MET A 83 19.50 -49.96 -24.78
CA MET A 83 18.20 -49.30 -24.95
C MET A 83 17.41 -49.22 -23.64
N ALA A 84 17.43 -50.28 -22.83
CA ALA A 84 16.78 -50.28 -21.52
C ALA A 84 17.43 -49.27 -20.56
N GLN A 85 18.77 -49.16 -20.56
CA GLN A 85 19.50 -48.16 -19.78
C GLN A 85 19.16 -46.74 -20.22
N ARG A 86 19.21 -46.44 -21.53
CA ARG A 86 18.83 -45.12 -22.06
C ARG A 86 17.38 -44.77 -21.73
N GLN A 87 16.46 -45.72 -21.79
CA GLN A 87 15.07 -45.50 -21.39
C GLN A 87 14.94 -45.24 -19.89
N ALA A 88 15.69 -45.95 -19.04
CA ALA A 88 15.70 -45.73 -17.60
C ALA A 88 16.27 -44.34 -17.24
N GLU A 89 17.38 -43.93 -17.86
CA GLU A 89 17.98 -42.61 -17.70
C GLU A 89 17.03 -41.50 -18.12
N TYR A 90 16.37 -41.66 -19.28
CA TYR A 90 15.39 -40.68 -19.76
C TYR A 90 14.18 -40.55 -18.81
N ARG A 91 13.67 -41.67 -18.29
CA ARG A 91 12.59 -41.66 -17.29
C ARG A 91 13.03 -40.98 -15.99
N ALA A 92 14.24 -41.28 -15.51
CA ALA A 92 14.79 -40.64 -14.32
C ALA A 92 14.96 -39.13 -14.52
N GLN A 93 15.44 -38.71 -15.70
CA GLN A 93 15.57 -37.29 -16.05
C GLN A 93 14.21 -36.58 -16.10
N GLN A 94 13.20 -37.20 -16.71
CA GLN A 94 11.83 -36.67 -16.74
C GLN A 94 11.24 -36.53 -15.33
N GLN A 95 11.41 -37.55 -14.47
CA GLN A 95 10.95 -37.50 -13.09
C GLN A 95 11.65 -36.40 -12.29
N ALA A 96 12.98 -36.26 -12.42
CA ALA A 96 13.73 -35.19 -11.78
C ALA A 96 13.29 -33.80 -12.26
N TYR A 97 12.97 -33.66 -13.55
CA TYR A 97 12.43 -32.41 -14.10
C TYR A 97 11.05 -32.08 -13.51
N GLN A 98 10.15 -33.07 -13.44
CA GLN A 98 8.82 -32.90 -12.84
C GLN A 98 8.89 -32.57 -11.35
N GLN A 99 9.78 -33.21 -10.59
CA GLN A 99 9.99 -32.90 -9.17
C GLN A 99 10.46 -31.46 -8.99
N ARG A 100 11.46 -31.00 -9.74
CA ARG A 100 11.91 -29.60 -9.68
C ARG A 100 10.80 -28.60 -10.03
N GLN A 101 9.96 -28.92 -11.04
CA GLN A 101 8.80 -28.10 -11.39
C GLN A 101 7.81 -28.01 -10.21
N GLN A 102 7.52 -29.14 -9.54
CA GLN A 102 6.64 -29.16 -8.38
C GLN A 102 7.23 -28.40 -7.19
N GLU A 103 8.51 -28.55 -6.89
CA GLU A 103 9.20 -27.81 -5.83
C GLU A 103 9.16 -26.30 -6.08
N VAL A 104 9.44 -25.85 -7.30
CA VAL A 104 9.35 -24.42 -7.66
C VAL A 104 7.91 -23.92 -7.55
N ALA A 105 6.92 -24.70 -7.97
CA ALA A 105 5.51 -24.34 -7.83
C ALA A 105 5.09 -24.24 -6.36
N GLN A 106 5.51 -25.18 -5.52
CA GLN A 106 5.26 -25.16 -4.07
C GLN A 106 5.96 -23.98 -3.39
N ALA A 107 7.21 -23.68 -3.74
CA ALA A 107 7.95 -22.54 -3.22
C ALA A 107 7.23 -21.22 -3.54
N ARG A 108 6.79 -21.04 -4.80
CA ARG A 108 6.00 -19.87 -5.22
C ARG A 108 4.66 -19.79 -4.49
N ALA A 109 3.96 -20.91 -4.32
CA ALA A 109 2.69 -20.93 -3.60
C ALA A 109 2.87 -20.56 -2.11
N ASN A 110 3.92 -21.08 -1.46
CA ASN A 110 4.25 -20.76 -0.09
C ASN A 110 4.65 -19.29 0.09
N GLU A 111 5.42 -18.74 -0.84
CA GLU A 111 5.78 -17.31 -0.84
C GLU A 111 4.55 -16.42 -1.01
N GLN A 112 3.65 -16.77 -1.94
CA GLN A 112 2.38 -16.05 -2.12
C GLN A 112 1.50 -16.10 -0.87
N ARG A 113 1.41 -17.25 -0.18
CA ARG A 113 0.69 -17.38 1.09
C ARG A 113 1.29 -16.49 2.16
N ARG A 114 2.62 -16.48 2.32
CA ARG A 114 3.31 -15.60 3.28
C ARG A 114 3.05 -14.12 3.00
N LEU A 115 3.09 -13.72 1.73
CA LEU A 115 2.78 -12.35 1.33
C LEU A 115 1.31 -11.99 1.58
N ALA A 116 0.38 -12.91 1.32
CA ALA A 116 -1.04 -12.71 1.60
C ALA A 116 -1.31 -12.57 3.11
N GLU A 117 -0.72 -13.43 3.93
CA GLU A 117 -0.82 -13.35 5.39
C GLU A 117 -0.21 -12.05 5.92
N ALA A 118 0.95 -11.63 5.40
CA ALA A 118 1.57 -10.36 5.77
C ALA A 118 0.68 -9.16 5.41
N ARG A 119 0.05 -9.17 4.22
CA ARG A 119 -0.91 -8.13 3.81
C ARG A 119 -2.13 -8.08 4.73
N GLN A 120 -2.69 -9.25 5.08
CA GLN A 120 -3.83 -9.32 5.99
C GLN A 120 -3.46 -8.80 7.38
N ARG A 121 -2.29 -9.14 7.92
CA ARG A 121 -1.81 -8.60 9.20
C ARG A 121 -1.64 -7.08 9.15
N ALA A 122 -0.98 -6.56 8.11
CA ALA A 122 -0.79 -5.12 7.94
C ALA A 122 -2.12 -4.35 7.73
N GLU A 123 -3.13 -4.99 7.14
CA GLU A 123 -4.48 -4.42 7.05
C GLU A 123 -5.20 -4.45 8.39
N GLN A 124 -5.12 -5.55 9.15
CA GLN A 124 -5.68 -5.66 10.49
C GLN A 124 -5.06 -4.65 11.45
N GLU A 125 -3.73 -4.48 11.41
CA GLU A 125 -3.02 -3.48 12.21
C GLU A 125 -3.46 -2.06 11.85
N ARG A 126 -3.57 -1.73 10.56
CA ARG A 126 -4.09 -0.42 10.13
C ARG A 126 -5.53 -0.20 10.58
N ARG A 127 -6.41 -1.20 10.46
CA ARG A 127 -7.78 -1.09 10.96
C ARG A 127 -7.82 -0.91 12.48
N ALA A 128 -6.98 -1.64 13.21
CA ALA A 128 -6.88 -1.51 14.66
C ALA A 128 -6.35 -0.12 15.07
N GLN A 129 -5.37 0.43 14.33
CA GLN A 129 -4.85 1.77 14.56
C GLN A 129 -5.92 2.83 14.31
N LEU A 130 -6.60 2.78 13.16
CA LEU A 130 -7.69 3.70 12.85
C LEU A 130 -8.82 3.63 13.89
N ALA A 131 -9.15 2.42 14.39
CA ALA A 131 -10.13 2.24 15.44
C ALA A 131 -9.67 2.86 16.78
N ARG A 132 -8.38 2.76 17.12
CA ARG A 132 -7.82 3.41 18.32
C ARG A 132 -7.85 4.92 18.20
N GLU A 133 -7.43 5.47 17.06
CA GLU A 133 -7.46 6.91 16.80
C GLU A 133 -8.90 7.45 16.81
N ALA A 134 -9.86 6.72 16.24
CA ALA A 134 -11.28 7.07 16.32
C ALA A 134 -11.79 7.07 17.76
N ALA A 135 -11.48 6.03 18.54
CA ALA A 135 -11.88 5.93 19.95
C ALA A 135 -11.26 7.05 20.82
N GLU A 136 -10.02 7.45 20.53
CA GLU A 136 -9.37 8.58 21.19
C GLU A 136 -10.06 9.90 20.84
N ARG A 137 -10.37 10.12 19.57
CA ARG A 137 -11.12 11.32 19.11
C ARG A 137 -12.49 11.40 19.76
N ASP A 138 -13.20 10.28 19.87
CA ASP A 138 -14.51 10.22 20.52
C ASP A 138 -14.39 10.54 22.02
N ARG A 139 -13.38 9.99 22.70
CA ARG A 139 -13.09 10.33 24.11
C ARG A 139 -12.80 11.82 24.30
N LEU A 140 -11.93 12.40 23.47
CA LEU A 140 -11.60 13.83 23.55
C LEU A 140 -12.84 14.70 23.27
N ALA A 141 -13.68 14.32 22.31
CA ALA A 141 -14.92 15.02 22.03
C ALA A 141 -15.94 14.91 23.18
N GLU A 142 -15.99 13.77 23.87
CA GLU A 142 -16.82 13.59 25.06
C GLU A 142 -16.31 14.43 26.24
N GLU A 143 -15.00 14.40 26.51
CA GLU A 143 -14.36 15.25 27.53
C GLU A 143 -14.59 16.75 27.24
N GLU A 144 -14.53 17.17 25.97
CA GLU A 144 -14.83 18.54 25.57
C GLU A 144 -16.31 18.90 25.79
N ARG A 145 -17.23 18.00 25.43
CA ARG A 145 -18.67 18.19 25.71
C ARG A 145 -18.94 18.31 27.20
N GLU A 146 -18.31 17.49 28.03
CA GLU A 146 -18.44 17.59 29.49
C GLU A 146 -17.91 18.92 30.02
N ARG A 147 -16.76 19.39 29.52
CA ARG A 147 -16.22 20.72 29.86
C ARG A 147 -17.19 21.84 29.46
N GLN A 148 -17.73 21.80 28.24
CA GLN A 148 -18.73 22.77 27.79
C GLN A 148 -20.00 22.72 28.65
N ILE A 149 -20.48 21.54 29.05
CA ILE A 149 -21.63 21.40 29.95
C ILE A 149 -21.31 21.99 31.32
N ALA A 150 -20.13 21.70 31.88
CA ALA A 150 -19.70 22.23 33.17
C ALA A 150 -19.56 23.76 33.14
N GLU A 151 -19.00 24.31 32.07
CA GLU A 151 -18.88 25.75 31.85
C GLU A 151 -20.26 26.41 31.71
N ARG A 152 -21.16 25.84 30.90
CA ARG A 152 -22.54 26.34 30.79
C ARG A 152 -23.27 26.31 32.13
N LYS A 153 -23.07 25.27 32.95
CA LYS A 153 -23.59 25.20 34.32
C LYS A 153 -22.99 26.30 35.20
N ARG A 154 -21.69 26.57 35.11
CA ARG A 154 -21.01 27.65 35.84
C ARG A 154 -21.58 29.02 35.45
N ILE A 155 -21.65 29.32 34.16
CA ILE A 155 -22.22 30.58 33.64
C ILE A 155 -23.68 30.72 34.04
N ALA A 156 -24.48 29.64 34.00
CA ALA A 156 -25.87 29.67 34.45
C ALA A 156 -26.00 29.96 35.95
N ALA A 157 -25.13 29.36 36.79
CA ALA A 157 -25.08 29.62 38.22
C ALA A 157 -24.67 31.07 38.52
N GLU A 158 -23.69 31.60 37.78
CA GLU A 158 -23.25 33.00 37.89
C GLU A 158 -24.34 33.97 37.46
N ARG A 159 -25.05 33.69 36.35
CA ARG A 159 -26.22 34.45 35.91
C ARG A 159 -27.37 34.40 36.92
N ALA A 160 -27.60 33.26 37.56
CA ALA A 160 -28.61 33.13 38.62
C ALA A 160 -28.21 33.95 39.86
N ALA A 161 -26.94 33.93 40.26
CA ALA A 161 -26.42 34.77 41.35
C ALA A 161 -26.47 36.26 41.02
N ALA A 162 -26.17 36.65 39.78
CA ALA A 162 -26.31 38.02 39.28
C ALA A 162 -27.77 38.46 39.17
N ALA A 163 -28.71 37.54 38.92
CA ALA A 163 -30.14 37.83 38.92
C ALA A 163 -30.72 38.06 40.33
N MET A 164 -30.06 37.55 41.37
CA MET A 164 -30.36 37.87 42.77
C MET A 164 -29.76 39.20 43.24
N ARG A 165 -28.91 39.84 42.42
CA ARG A 165 -28.49 41.23 42.63
C ARG A 165 -29.56 42.18 42.06
N PRO A 166 -29.90 43.29 42.74
CA PRO A 166 -30.90 44.24 42.23
C PRO A 166 -30.42 44.81 40.88
N LYS A 167 -31.16 44.50 39.81
CA LYS A 167 -30.78 44.89 38.45
C LYS A 167 -31.12 46.36 38.16
N PRO A 168 -30.17 47.17 37.64
CA PRO A 168 -30.52 48.38 36.92
C PRO A 168 -31.17 48.02 35.58
N GLN A 169 -32.18 48.81 35.18
CA GLN A 169 -33.04 48.55 34.02
C GLN A 169 -32.25 48.50 32.70
N THR A 170 -32.44 47.45 31.90
CA THR A 170 -32.00 47.39 30.50
C THR A 170 -33.20 47.20 29.57
N GLY A 171 -33.24 48.05 28.53
CA GLY A 171 -34.29 48.09 27.52
C GLY A 171 -34.20 46.93 26.51
N ARG A 172 -35.39 46.44 26.11
CA ARG A 172 -35.60 45.44 25.04
C ARG A 172 -35.77 46.14 23.70
N ILE A 173 -35.23 45.56 22.62
CA ILE A 173 -35.51 45.97 21.23
C ILE A 173 -36.64 45.10 20.66
N ARG A 174 -37.60 45.77 20.00
CA ARG A 174 -38.71 45.18 19.23
C ARG A 174 -38.36 45.19 17.74
N GLN A 175 -38.63 44.07 17.05
CA GLN A 175 -38.55 43.95 15.59
C GLN A 175 -39.64 44.82 14.90
N GLY A 176 -39.28 45.52 13.82
CA GLY A 176 -40.21 46.30 12.98
C GLY A 176 -39.69 46.42 11.53
N ARG A 177 -40.60 46.44 10.55
CA ARG A 177 -40.33 46.36 9.09
C ARG A 177 -39.87 47.69 8.46
N MET A 178 -39.01 47.54 7.44
CA MET A 178 -38.25 48.53 6.65
C MET A 178 -39.06 49.48 5.75
N HIS A 179 -38.53 50.70 5.58
CA HIS A 179 -38.62 51.47 4.34
C HIS A 179 -37.23 51.77 3.78
N VAL A 180 -37.06 51.49 2.49
CA VAL A 180 -35.83 51.57 1.70
C VAL A 180 -35.48 53.03 1.43
N VAL A 181 -34.22 53.41 1.66
CA VAL A 181 -33.60 54.55 0.96
C VAL A 181 -32.30 54.06 0.35
N ASP A 182 -32.15 54.40 -0.93
CA ASP A 182 -31.19 53.88 -1.89
C ASP A 182 -29.71 54.23 -1.61
N LYS A 183 -28.85 53.26 -1.95
CA LYS A 183 -27.45 53.38 -2.38
C LYS A 183 -26.52 54.27 -1.52
N ALA A 184 -25.87 53.65 -0.54
CA ALA A 184 -24.49 53.98 -0.20
C ALA A 184 -23.85 52.76 0.49
N ASP A 185 -22.96 52.05 -0.22
CA ASP A 185 -22.03 51.14 0.46
C ASP A 185 -21.29 51.95 1.56
N CYS A 186 -21.09 51.41 2.77
CA CYS A 186 -20.32 52.07 3.83
C CYS A 186 -18.82 52.01 3.53
N ASP A 187 -18.42 52.43 2.32
CA ASP A 187 -17.05 52.85 2.04
C ASP A 187 -16.78 54.07 2.93
N CYS A 188 -16.46 53.76 4.19
CA CYS A 188 -16.61 54.63 5.33
C CYS A 188 -15.20 54.94 5.82
N LYS A 189 -14.77 56.17 5.55
CA LYS A 189 -13.53 56.73 6.06
C LYS A 189 -13.82 57.85 7.05
N GLY A 190 -13.14 57.84 8.19
CA GLY A 190 -13.36 58.88 9.19
C GLY A 190 -12.40 58.80 10.36
N THR A 191 -12.65 59.67 11.33
CA THR A 191 -11.88 59.76 12.57
C THR A 191 -12.82 59.83 13.75
N LEU A 192 -12.59 59.01 14.77
CA LEU A 192 -13.30 59.04 16.05
C LEU A 192 -12.32 59.35 17.18
N THR A 193 -12.76 60.16 18.15
CA THR A 193 -11.95 60.47 19.34
C THR A 193 -12.78 60.25 20.60
N LYS A 194 -12.27 59.43 21.51
CA LYS A 194 -12.76 59.34 22.89
C LYS A 194 -11.74 59.96 23.84
N ARG A 195 -12.21 60.47 24.98
CA ARG A 195 -11.39 61.12 26.02
C ARG A 195 -11.69 60.51 27.37
N ASN A 196 -10.73 60.59 28.29
CA ASN A 196 -10.85 60.11 29.67
C ASN A 196 -11.33 58.66 29.75
N LEU A 197 -10.62 57.78 29.02
CA LEU A 197 -10.90 56.36 28.97
C LEU A 197 -10.04 55.60 29.96
N LYS A 198 -10.51 54.41 30.34
CA LYS A 198 -9.74 53.45 31.13
C LYS A 198 -9.71 52.11 30.42
N VAL A 199 -8.53 51.56 30.20
CA VAL A 199 -8.31 50.25 29.58
C VAL A 199 -7.53 49.40 30.57
N GLY A 200 -8.19 48.42 31.18
CA GLY A 200 -7.62 47.69 32.32
C GLY A 200 -7.22 48.64 33.45
N SER A 201 -5.94 48.66 33.81
CA SER A 201 -5.37 49.59 34.79
C SER A 201 -4.83 50.90 34.20
N CYS A 202 -4.83 51.08 32.87
CA CYS A 202 -4.26 52.23 32.20
C CYS A 202 -5.29 53.34 32.00
N GLU A 203 -4.94 54.56 32.44
CA GLU A 203 -5.73 55.76 32.21
C GLU A 203 -5.28 56.45 30.92
N VAL A 204 -6.24 56.80 30.08
CA VAL A 204 -6.02 57.37 28.74
C VAL A 204 -6.75 58.71 28.66
N ALA A 205 -6.00 59.80 28.51
CA ALA A 205 -6.57 61.14 28.39
C ALA A 205 -7.31 61.33 27.07
N SER A 206 -6.75 60.85 25.96
CA SER A 206 -7.43 60.84 24.66
C SER A 206 -6.96 59.68 23.81
N LEU A 207 -7.87 59.10 23.02
CA LEU A 207 -7.57 58.12 21.99
C LEU A 207 -8.35 58.49 20.73
N THR A 208 -7.64 58.62 19.63
CA THR A 208 -8.17 59.00 18.32
C THR A 208 -7.88 57.90 17.31
N VAL A 209 -8.92 57.38 16.66
CA VAL A 209 -8.86 56.32 15.66
C VAL A 209 -9.21 56.91 14.31
N ALA A 210 -8.32 56.80 13.33
CA ALA A 210 -8.64 56.99 11.93
C ALA A 210 -8.93 55.62 11.30
N TYR A 211 -10.05 55.49 10.61
CA TYR A 211 -10.48 54.24 10.01
C TYR A 211 -10.81 54.40 8.53
N ASP A 212 -10.65 53.32 7.79
CA ASP A 212 -11.02 53.18 6.39
C ASP A 212 -11.58 51.77 6.17
N VAL A 213 -12.91 51.68 6.11
CA VAL A 213 -13.64 50.42 5.87
C VAL A 213 -14.14 50.46 4.44
N THR A 214 -13.61 49.59 3.59
CA THR A 214 -13.89 49.53 2.15
C THR A 214 -14.16 48.09 1.74
N HIS A 215 -14.37 47.84 0.46
CA HIS A 215 -14.33 46.51 -0.09
C HIS A 215 -13.49 46.48 -1.37
N PHE A 216 -12.79 45.38 -1.62
CA PHE A 216 -11.97 45.18 -2.81
C PHE A 216 -12.20 43.79 -3.36
N LEU A 217 -12.49 43.68 -4.66
CA LEU A 217 -12.80 42.41 -5.34
C LEU A 217 -13.90 41.55 -4.67
N GLY A 218 -14.83 42.21 -3.98
CA GLY A 218 -15.96 41.54 -3.32
C GLY A 218 -15.66 41.06 -1.90
N GLU A 219 -14.49 41.37 -1.35
CA GLU A 219 -14.12 41.13 0.05
C GLU A 219 -14.05 42.46 0.83
N PRO A 220 -14.44 42.48 2.11
CA PRO A 220 -14.30 43.67 2.94
C PRO A 220 -12.83 43.91 3.28
N LEU A 221 -12.45 45.17 3.36
CA LEU A 221 -11.10 45.61 3.68
C LEU A 221 -11.16 46.66 4.79
N VAL A 222 -10.47 46.39 5.90
CA VAL A 222 -10.47 47.24 7.09
C VAL A 222 -9.07 47.76 7.33
N LYS A 223 -8.95 49.09 7.45
CA LYS A 223 -7.71 49.73 7.87
C LYS A 223 -7.98 50.65 9.05
N GLY A 224 -7.05 50.66 9.99
CA GLY A 224 -7.13 51.45 11.19
C GLY A 224 -5.77 51.98 11.61
N ASP A 225 -5.75 53.26 11.96
CA ASP A 225 -4.64 53.93 12.62
C ASP A 225 -5.16 54.54 13.92
N TYR A 226 -4.38 54.55 15.00
CA TYR A 226 -4.82 55.19 16.23
C TYR A 226 -3.69 55.85 17.02
N LYS A 227 -4.00 57.02 17.59
CA LYS A 227 -3.10 57.80 18.45
C LYS A 227 -3.72 57.93 19.83
N TRP A 228 -2.92 57.77 20.87
CA TRP A 228 -3.39 57.92 22.24
C TRP A 228 -2.44 58.78 23.09
N GLN A 229 -2.98 59.34 24.16
CA GLN A 229 -2.28 60.19 25.11
C GLN A 229 -2.59 59.75 26.54
N ALA A 230 -1.55 59.64 27.38
CA ALA A 230 -1.69 59.47 28.81
C ALA A 230 -2.09 60.80 29.48
N PRO A 231 -2.77 60.77 30.64
CA PRO A 231 -3.01 61.96 31.46
C PRO A 231 -1.70 62.58 31.96
N ALA A 232 -1.74 63.83 32.43
CA ALA A 232 -0.57 64.52 32.95
C ALA A 232 0.05 63.73 34.12
N GLY A 233 1.33 63.36 34.00
CA GLY A 233 2.03 62.53 34.99
C GLY A 233 1.76 61.02 34.90
N GLY A 234 0.93 60.57 33.95
CA GLY A 234 0.61 59.16 33.73
C GLY A 234 1.72 58.37 33.01
N ALA A 235 1.70 57.05 33.17
CA ALA A 235 2.62 56.15 32.49
C ALA A 235 2.41 56.16 30.97
N LYS A 236 3.48 56.39 30.20
CA LYS A 236 3.42 56.50 28.73
C LYS A 236 3.31 55.16 28.00
N ASP A 237 3.55 54.05 28.70
CA ASP A 237 3.60 52.70 28.14
C ASP A 237 2.66 51.74 28.90
N CYS A 238 1.51 52.25 29.39
CA CYS A 238 0.58 51.42 30.17
C CYS A 238 -0.50 50.69 29.37
N LEU A 239 -0.70 51.02 28.08
CA LEU A 239 -1.70 50.30 27.27
C LEU A 239 -1.23 48.84 27.06
N PRO A 240 -2.12 47.85 27.29
CA PRO A 240 -1.80 46.45 27.05
C PRO A 240 -1.42 46.22 25.59
N SER A 241 -0.44 45.34 25.34
CA SER A 241 -0.07 44.93 23.99
C SER A 241 -1.15 44.09 23.29
N SER A 242 -2.12 43.56 24.03
CA SER A 242 -3.26 42.77 23.56
C SER A 242 -4.53 43.60 23.35
N LEU A 243 -4.37 44.91 23.15
CA LEU A 243 -5.49 45.81 22.88
C LEU A 243 -6.12 45.48 21.52
N SER A 244 -7.41 45.13 21.51
CA SER A 244 -8.23 45.11 20.29
C SER A 244 -9.10 46.35 20.21
N LEU A 245 -9.30 46.85 18.99
CA LEU A 245 -10.14 48.01 18.73
C LEU A 245 -11.35 47.61 17.90
N TRP A 246 -12.54 47.91 18.40
CA TRP A 246 -13.79 47.46 17.81
C TRP A 246 -14.57 48.64 17.26
N LEU A 247 -14.62 48.81 15.93
CA LEU A 247 -15.44 49.87 15.32
C LEU A 247 -16.90 49.49 15.32
N LYS A 248 -17.74 50.32 15.93
CA LYS A 248 -19.19 50.14 15.95
C LYS A 248 -19.79 50.60 14.63
N ILE A 249 -20.13 49.63 13.77
CA ILE A 249 -20.99 49.86 12.62
C ILE A 249 -22.45 49.71 13.05
N GLN A 250 -23.26 50.73 12.80
CA GLN A 250 -24.68 50.67 13.10
C GLN A 250 -25.52 51.30 12.00
N ASN A 251 -26.69 50.71 11.78
CA ASN A 251 -27.80 51.37 11.12
C ASN A 251 -28.91 51.60 12.17
N ARG A 252 -30.14 51.88 11.74
CA ARG A 252 -31.25 52.08 12.69
C ARG A 252 -31.76 50.77 13.33
N GLU A 253 -31.38 49.61 12.78
CA GLU A 253 -31.98 48.30 13.07
C GLU A 253 -31.02 47.38 13.83
N ALA A 254 -29.74 47.46 13.53
CA ALA A 254 -28.70 46.62 14.07
C ALA A 254 -27.42 47.42 14.25
N PHE A 255 -26.62 46.96 15.20
CA PHE A 255 -25.24 47.35 15.32
C PHE A 255 -24.40 46.09 15.45
N GLY A 256 -23.16 46.22 15.03
CA GLY A 256 -22.12 45.23 15.25
C GLY A 256 -20.78 45.92 15.28
N TYR A 257 -19.75 45.12 15.41
CA TYR A 257 -18.39 45.58 15.59
C TYR A 257 -17.48 44.96 14.55
N VAL A 258 -16.63 45.80 13.98
CA VAL A 258 -15.58 45.41 13.06
C VAL A 258 -14.27 45.49 13.84
N GLU A 259 -13.54 44.38 13.93
CA GLU A 259 -12.25 44.38 14.60
C GLU A 259 -11.20 45.13 13.77
N ILE A 260 -10.40 45.91 14.47
CA ILE A 260 -9.11 46.39 14.03
C ILE A 260 -8.12 45.84 15.04
N ASN A 261 -7.09 45.17 14.55
CA ASN A 261 -5.98 44.64 15.33
C ASN A 261 -4.75 45.53 15.16
N PRO A 262 -4.65 46.66 15.88
CA PRO A 262 -3.57 47.59 15.65
C PRO A 262 -2.33 47.23 16.49
N VAL A 263 -1.15 47.62 16.02
CA VAL A 263 0.07 47.55 16.84
C VAL A 263 0.05 48.68 17.86
N VAL A 264 0.31 48.37 19.13
CA VAL A 264 0.19 49.33 20.23
C VAL A 264 1.43 50.23 20.37
N PRO A 265 1.35 51.55 20.08
CA PRO A 265 2.48 52.47 20.22
C PRO A 265 2.56 53.07 21.62
N ARG A 266 3.68 53.74 21.94
CA ARG A 266 3.81 54.55 23.17
C ARG A 266 2.94 55.82 23.11
N ALA A 267 2.54 56.34 24.27
CA ALA A 267 1.72 57.55 24.37
C ALA A 267 2.37 58.75 23.68
N GLY A 268 1.61 59.46 22.84
CA GLY A 268 2.07 60.65 22.11
C GLY A 268 2.99 60.37 20.92
N SER A 269 3.31 59.10 20.63
CA SER A 269 4.03 58.73 19.40
C SER A 269 3.13 58.84 18.16
N VAL A 270 3.77 58.97 17.00
CA VAL A 270 3.08 58.94 15.71
C VAL A 270 2.59 57.50 15.48
N SER A 271 1.28 57.28 15.52
CA SER A 271 0.63 56.03 15.09
C SER A 271 1.21 55.51 13.78
N TYR A 272 1.42 54.20 13.69
CA TYR A 272 1.74 53.55 12.42
C TYR A 272 0.94 52.27 12.20
N SER A 273 0.30 52.24 11.03
CA SER A 273 -0.51 51.24 10.32
C SER A 273 -0.90 49.97 11.06
N GLY A 274 -2.20 49.83 11.36
CA GLY A 274 -2.83 48.50 11.36
C GLY A 274 -2.64 47.85 9.99
N THR A 275 -2.21 46.59 9.97
CA THR A 275 -2.26 45.74 8.78
C THR A 275 -3.65 45.86 8.17
N ALA A 276 -3.73 46.08 6.85
CA ALA A 276 -5.00 46.05 6.15
C ALA A 276 -5.54 44.62 6.27
N ASP A 277 -6.64 44.45 6.98
CA ASP A 277 -7.24 43.15 7.19
C ASP A 277 -8.36 42.94 6.17
N SER A 278 -8.42 41.74 5.59
CA SER A 278 -9.40 41.35 4.58
C SER A 278 -10.24 40.20 5.14
N PRO A 279 -11.08 40.46 6.16
CA PRO A 279 -11.85 39.40 6.80
C PRO A 279 -12.87 38.81 5.83
N ASN A 280 -13.32 37.59 6.09
CA ASN A 280 -14.46 37.06 5.35
C ASN A 280 -15.75 37.75 5.80
N TRP A 281 -16.75 37.85 4.92
CA TRP A 281 -18.03 38.50 5.25
C TRP A 281 -18.78 37.87 6.43
N ASP A 282 -18.57 36.59 6.72
CA ASP A 282 -19.14 35.84 7.85
C ASP A 282 -18.36 36.01 9.17
N SER A 283 -17.22 36.69 9.14
CA SER A 283 -16.42 37.08 10.31
C SER A 283 -16.13 38.59 10.35
N PHE A 284 -16.74 39.36 9.44
CA PHE A 284 -16.43 40.79 9.26
C PHE A 284 -17.11 41.69 10.28
N ILE A 285 -18.35 41.37 10.64
CA ILE A 285 -19.12 42.12 11.64
C ILE A 285 -19.63 41.16 12.70
N CYS A 286 -19.18 41.36 13.93
CA CYS A 286 -19.50 40.50 15.05
C CYS A 286 -20.18 41.27 16.18
N GLY A 287 -20.94 40.56 17.02
CA GLY A 287 -21.43 41.16 18.25
C GLY A 287 -20.28 41.33 19.25
N TYR A 288 -20.40 42.27 20.18
CA TYR A 288 -19.39 42.51 21.21
C TYR A 288 -20.07 42.65 22.58
N GLU A 289 -19.60 41.90 23.58
CA GLU A 289 -20.09 41.97 24.96
C GLU A 289 -18.92 42.22 25.92
N GLY A 290 -18.73 43.49 26.31
CA GLY A 290 -17.87 43.90 27.43
C GLY A 290 -16.38 43.83 27.16
N ASP A 291 -15.87 42.67 26.75
CA ASP A 291 -14.48 42.39 26.37
C ASP A 291 -14.38 41.21 25.37
N ASP A 292 -15.51 40.59 25.02
CA ASP A 292 -15.56 39.39 24.18
C ASP A 292 -16.30 39.61 22.87
N GLU A 293 -15.66 39.23 21.77
CA GLU A 293 -16.34 38.98 20.51
C GLU A 293 -17.36 37.85 20.71
N THR A 294 -18.59 38.11 20.29
CA THR A 294 -19.70 37.14 20.30
C THR A 294 -20.00 36.71 18.87
N GLN A 295 -21.10 35.98 18.66
CA GLN A 295 -21.42 35.43 17.34
C GLN A 295 -21.37 36.48 16.22
N CYS A 296 -20.61 36.17 15.17
CA CYS A 296 -20.55 36.98 13.95
C CYS A 296 -21.84 36.88 13.14
N PHE A 297 -22.15 37.96 12.43
CA PHE A 297 -23.24 37.96 11.47
C PHE A 297 -22.91 37.06 10.29
N ASP A 298 -23.92 36.38 9.77
CA ASP A 298 -23.78 35.70 8.48
C ASP A 298 -23.49 36.70 7.36
N LYS A 299 -22.93 36.19 6.27
CA LYS A 299 -22.50 36.97 5.09
C LYS A 299 -23.55 37.94 4.56
N GLU A 300 -24.83 37.55 4.50
CA GLU A 300 -25.88 38.39 3.92
C GLU A 300 -26.30 39.50 4.88
N THR A 301 -26.37 39.18 6.18
CA THR A 301 -26.62 40.15 7.25
C THR A 301 -25.47 41.16 7.35
N ALA A 302 -24.21 40.69 7.32
CA ALA A 302 -23.03 41.55 7.38
C ALA A 302 -22.95 42.51 6.19
N LYS A 303 -23.19 42.02 4.96
CA LYS A 303 -23.30 42.87 3.75
C LYS A 303 -24.42 43.88 3.87
N THR A 304 -25.58 43.50 4.41
CA THR A 304 -26.70 44.42 4.58
C THR A 304 -26.37 45.55 5.55
N LEU A 305 -25.70 45.22 6.66
CA LEU A 305 -25.26 46.20 7.64
C LEU A 305 -24.12 47.07 7.09
N TYR A 306 -23.21 46.52 6.30
CA TYR A 306 -22.21 47.30 5.56
C TYR A 306 -22.87 48.28 4.57
N LYS A 307 -23.86 47.85 3.80
CA LYS A 307 -24.50 48.70 2.77
C LYS A 307 -25.45 49.77 3.30
N LYS A 308 -25.84 49.69 4.58
CA LYS A 308 -26.85 50.58 5.17
C LYS A 308 -26.39 51.19 6.48
N GLY A 309 -25.21 50.80 6.95
CA GLY A 309 -24.64 51.21 8.21
C GLY A 309 -23.72 52.40 8.05
N ARG A 310 -23.35 52.95 9.19
CA ARG A 310 -22.27 53.92 9.33
C ARG A 310 -21.43 53.54 10.53
N ILE A 311 -20.14 53.82 10.45
CA ILE A 311 -19.29 53.81 11.64
C ILE A 311 -19.71 54.97 12.54
N SER A 312 -19.93 54.67 13.81
CA SER A 312 -20.57 55.59 14.74
C SER A 312 -19.86 55.76 16.08
N ASP A 313 -19.11 54.74 16.49
CA ASP A 313 -18.31 54.76 17.71
C ASP A 313 -17.22 53.69 17.63
N PHE A 314 -16.35 53.60 18.64
CA PHE A 314 -15.41 52.50 18.80
C PHE A 314 -15.31 52.05 20.25
N GLU A 315 -15.07 50.77 20.49
CA GLU A 315 -14.77 50.22 21.81
C GLU A 315 -13.36 49.66 21.86
N LEU A 316 -12.83 49.52 23.08
CA LEU A 316 -11.49 49.00 23.34
C LEU A 316 -11.63 47.79 24.25
N SER A 317 -10.97 46.68 23.90
CA SER A 317 -10.90 45.47 24.72
C SER A 317 -9.45 45.06 24.93
N HIS A 318 -9.18 44.28 25.98
CA HIS A 318 -7.86 43.67 26.20
C HIS A 318 -8.04 42.27 26.79
N ARG A 319 -7.33 41.28 26.23
CA ARG A 319 -7.32 39.89 26.70
C ARG A 319 -5.91 39.45 27.11
#